data_AF-A0A1C4YNG2-F1
#
_entry.id   AF-A0A1C4YNG2-F1
#
_cell.length_a   1.000
_cell.length_b   1.000
_cell.length_c   1.000
_cell.angle_alpha   90.00
_cell.angle_beta   90.00
_cell.angle_gamma   90.00
#
_symmetry.space_group_name_H-M   'P 1'
#
loop_
_entity.id
_entity.type
_entity.pdbx_description
1 polymer ?
#
loop_
_entity_poly.entity_id
_entity_poly.type
_entity_poly.pdbx_seq_one_letter_code
_entity_poly.pdbx_strand_id
1 'polypeptide(L)'
;MTMTGLFVPLITPFAEDGTVALDALAGLARHLLDGGATGLVALGTTAEPGALSPAERRAVLDTVARACRERSAPLLVGAHTAEELTALAGRPEVSAALTLVPPFVRPGERGVLAHLAHLAALSPVPLVAYHVPYRTGQSLSVEALRELAAIPGVVGVKHAVGALDPTTVRLLADPPPGFAVLGGDDELLSPVLALGAHGGIAASAHLATGDFTALVAAWRVGDVARARPLGHRLAALAAALFAEPNPTVVKAVLHAEGRIPTPAVRLPLLPASASSATAALRRLAALADPPADAGTPAAGAAREPAAVPPETADWTFVIARGCRECGFTPQPAEATAARLRASVPLWRARLARPDARDRPAPTVWSPVEYACHVRDTCRIFRQRLALMLREDDPTFANWDQDATALAEDYFHRNPAEVAEQLAVEAEATAAAFDAVRDDQWERPGRRDNGSLFTVRSFAVYFLHDVLHHEHDVTR
;
A
#
# COMPACT_ATOMS: atom_id res chain seq x y z
N MET A 1 34.54 3.30 5.31
CA MET A 1 33.39 4.20 5.57
C MET A 1 32.13 3.36 5.45
N THR A 2 31.36 3.20 6.51
CA THR A 2 30.14 2.37 6.47
C THR A 2 29.04 3.16 5.78
N MET A 3 28.38 2.57 4.78
CA MET A 3 27.23 3.18 4.12
C MET A 3 26.04 3.16 5.06
N THR A 4 25.42 4.32 5.26
CA THR A 4 24.30 4.46 6.17
C THR A 4 23.30 5.44 5.55
N GLY A 5 22.00 5.26 5.79
CA GLY A 5 20.99 6.28 5.51
C GLY A 5 19.88 5.75 4.63
N LEU A 6 19.13 6.67 4.02
CA LEU A 6 18.11 6.33 3.04
C LEU A 6 18.67 6.51 1.64
N PHE A 7 18.73 5.42 0.88
CA PHE A 7 19.02 5.46 -0.54
C PHE A 7 17.74 5.17 -1.33
N VAL A 8 17.48 5.91 -2.40
CA VAL A 8 16.28 5.69 -3.23
C VAL A 8 16.68 5.09 -4.57
N PRO A 9 16.22 3.87 -4.92
CA PRO A 9 16.48 3.28 -6.23
C PRO A 9 15.52 3.87 -7.26
N LEU A 10 16.04 4.70 -8.17
CA LEU A 10 15.21 5.47 -9.09
C LEU A 10 14.45 4.57 -10.07
N ILE A 11 13.21 4.97 -10.38
CA ILE A 11 12.48 4.51 -11.56
C ILE A 11 13.06 5.13 -12.84
N THR A 12 12.81 4.50 -13.99
CA THR A 12 13.06 5.12 -15.31
C THR A 12 11.72 5.61 -15.89
N PRO A 13 11.46 6.92 -15.96
CA PRO A 13 10.21 7.44 -16.54
C PRO A 13 10.28 7.39 -18.07
N PHE A 14 9.15 7.12 -18.71
CA PHE A 14 9.04 7.08 -20.17
C PHE A 14 8.06 8.15 -20.66
N ALA A 15 8.36 8.75 -21.82
CA ALA A 15 7.46 9.63 -22.53
C ALA A 15 6.40 8.83 -23.32
N GLU A 16 5.43 9.54 -23.90
CA GLU A 16 4.33 8.94 -24.68
C GLU A 16 4.83 8.17 -25.91
N ASP A 17 5.94 8.58 -26.51
CA ASP A 17 6.59 7.89 -27.62
C ASP A 17 7.43 6.68 -27.19
N GLY A 18 7.44 6.36 -25.89
CA GLY A 18 8.18 5.26 -25.28
C GLY A 18 9.65 5.57 -25.02
N THR A 19 10.17 6.75 -25.37
CA THR A 19 11.55 7.15 -25.06
C THR A 19 11.73 7.46 -23.57
N VAL A 20 12.98 7.47 -23.08
CA VAL A 20 13.25 7.83 -21.69
C VAL A 20 13.02 9.33 -21.46
N ALA A 21 12.17 9.67 -20.49
CA ALA A 21 11.88 11.05 -20.11
C ALA A 21 12.96 11.61 -19.16
N LEU A 22 14.12 11.97 -19.71
CA LEU A 22 15.30 12.38 -18.94
C LEU A 22 15.07 13.62 -18.04
N ASP A 23 14.24 14.58 -18.47
CA ASP A 23 13.94 15.76 -17.66
C ASP A 23 13.11 15.41 -16.42
N ALA A 24 12.12 14.52 -16.57
CA ALA A 24 11.34 14.00 -15.44
C ALA A 24 12.25 13.21 -14.48
N LEU A 25 13.17 12.39 -15.01
CA LEU A 25 14.16 11.67 -14.21
C LEU A 25 15.06 12.63 -13.41
N ALA A 26 15.56 13.69 -14.04
CA ALA A 26 16.37 14.71 -13.38
C ALA A 26 15.59 15.48 -12.31
N GLY A 27 14.31 15.76 -12.57
CA GLY A 27 13.39 16.36 -11.59
C GLY A 27 13.20 15.47 -10.36
N LEU A 28 12.89 14.18 -10.57
CA LEU A 28 12.75 13.20 -9.50
C LEU A 28 14.03 13.08 -8.68
N ALA A 29 15.19 12.91 -9.33
CA ALA A 29 16.48 12.78 -8.64
C ALA A 29 16.75 13.94 -7.68
N ARG A 30 16.58 15.19 -8.16
CA ARG A 30 16.76 16.39 -7.32
C ARG A 30 15.73 16.45 -6.20
N HIS A 31 14.47 16.19 -6.49
CA HIS A 31 13.40 16.20 -5.49
C HIS A 31 13.67 15.22 -4.33
N LEU A 32 14.14 14.00 -4.63
CA LEU A 32 14.44 13.00 -3.61
C LEU A 32 15.63 13.41 -2.73
N LEU A 33 16.68 13.95 -3.34
CA LEU A 33 17.84 14.47 -2.61
C LEU A 33 17.48 15.68 -1.73
N ASP A 34 16.70 16.61 -2.28
CA ASP A 34 16.20 17.79 -1.57
C ASP A 34 15.22 17.39 -0.44
N GLY A 35 14.52 16.25 -0.60
CA GLY A 35 13.65 15.63 0.41
C GLY A 35 14.38 14.84 1.51
N GLY A 36 15.72 14.85 1.52
CA GLY A 36 16.53 14.26 2.60
C GLY A 36 17.07 12.86 2.32
N ALA A 37 16.87 12.30 1.11
CA ALA A 37 17.54 11.06 0.75
C ALA A 37 19.07 11.22 0.86
N THR A 38 19.72 10.26 1.52
CA THR A 38 21.17 10.24 1.66
C THR A 38 21.85 10.06 0.31
N GLY A 39 21.27 9.25 -0.58
CA GLY A 39 21.80 9.02 -1.91
C GLY A 39 20.81 8.34 -2.83
N LEU A 40 21.22 8.10 -4.07
CA LEU A 40 20.38 7.47 -5.09
C LEU A 40 20.99 6.15 -5.57
N VAL A 41 20.15 5.28 -6.13
CA VAL A 41 20.59 4.11 -6.88
C VAL A 41 20.09 4.24 -8.32
N ALA A 42 21.01 4.33 -9.27
CA ALA A 42 20.72 4.25 -10.70
C ALA A 42 20.76 2.79 -11.17
N LEU A 43 19.98 2.47 -12.20
CA LEU A 43 20.02 1.16 -12.88
C LEU A 43 19.82 -0.06 -11.95
N GLY A 44 19.19 0.12 -10.78
CA GLY A 44 18.72 -0.99 -9.95
C GLY A 44 17.46 -1.63 -10.56
N THR A 45 16.94 -2.71 -9.97
CA THR A 45 15.72 -3.40 -10.47
C THR A 45 14.55 -2.44 -10.72
N THR A 46 14.37 -1.46 -9.84
CA THR A 46 13.33 -0.42 -9.91
C THR A 46 13.43 0.47 -11.17
N ALA A 47 14.63 0.59 -11.75
CA ALA A 47 14.88 1.37 -12.96
C ALA A 47 14.59 0.58 -14.26
N GLU A 48 14.14 -0.66 -14.17
CA GLU A 48 13.85 -1.54 -15.32
C GLU A 48 15.05 -1.72 -16.29
N PRO A 49 16.30 -1.90 -15.83
CA PRO A 49 17.49 -1.86 -16.70
C PRO A 49 17.48 -2.93 -17.80
N GLY A 50 16.83 -4.07 -17.57
CA GLY A 50 16.67 -5.14 -18.55
C GLY A 50 15.84 -4.74 -19.78
N ALA A 51 15.00 -3.70 -19.66
CA ALA A 51 14.20 -3.17 -20.76
C ALA A 51 14.81 -1.92 -21.43
N LEU A 52 16.00 -1.51 -21.02
CA LEU A 52 16.72 -0.35 -21.55
C LEU A 52 17.84 -0.80 -22.50
N SER A 53 17.96 -0.10 -23.62
CA SER A 53 19.12 -0.21 -24.51
C SER A 53 20.39 0.32 -23.82
N PRO A 54 21.60 -0.05 -24.30
CA PRO A 54 22.85 0.48 -23.74
C PRO A 54 22.94 2.01 -23.75
N ALA A 55 22.41 2.67 -24.80
CA ALA A 55 22.37 4.12 -24.90
C ALA A 55 21.45 4.74 -23.84
N GLU A 56 20.27 4.16 -23.63
CA GLU A 56 19.34 4.60 -22.58
C GLU A 56 19.92 4.40 -21.17
N ARG A 57 20.58 3.26 -20.92
CA ARG A 57 21.27 3.02 -19.63
C ARG A 57 22.32 4.09 -19.37
N ARG A 58 23.11 4.46 -20.39
CA ARG A 58 24.10 5.53 -20.28
C ARG A 58 23.44 6.87 -19.98
N ALA A 59 22.38 7.24 -20.71
CA ALA A 59 21.67 8.50 -20.51
C ALA A 59 21.02 8.61 -19.12
N VAL A 60 20.41 7.52 -18.62
CA VAL A 60 19.88 7.42 -17.26
C VAL A 60 21.01 7.64 -16.24
N LEU A 61 22.11 6.89 -16.37
CA LEU A 61 23.24 7.00 -15.44
C LEU A 61 23.85 8.40 -15.43
N ASP A 62 24.05 9.02 -16.60
CA ASP A 62 24.60 10.38 -16.72
C ASP A 62 23.68 11.42 -16.09
N THR A 63 22.37 11.24 -16.24
CA THR A 63 21.35 12.12 -15.65
C THR A 63 21.34 12.04 -14.14
N VAL A 64 21.31 10.84 -13.56
CA VAL A 64 21.32 10.65 -12.10
C VAL A 64 22.66 11.08 -11.51
N ALA A 65 23.78 10.75 -12.16
CA ALA A 65 25.11 11.17 -11.70
C ALA A 65 25.27 12.69 -11.62
N ARG A 66 24.72 13.42 -12.60
CA ARG A 66 24.67 14.88 -12.55
C ARG A 66 23.90 15.40 -11.33
N ALA A 67 22.69 14.90 -11.08
CA ALA A 67 21.91 15.31 -9.91
C ALA A 67 22.64 14.99 -8.59
N CYS A 68 23.26 13.82 -8.48
CA CYS A 68 24.07 13.45 -7.32
C CYS A 68 25.27 14.40 -7.11
N ARG A 69 26.02 14.74 -8.17
CA ARG A 69 27.12 15.72 -8.08
C ARG A 69 26.64 17.10 -7.61
N GLU A 70 25.54 17.59 -8.17
CA GLU A 70 24.95 18.89 -7.81
C GLU A 70 24.57 18.98 -6.33
N ARG A 71 24.33 17.84 -5.66
CA ARG A 71 23.99 17.76 -4.24
C ARG A 71 25.06 17.11 -3.39
N SER A 72 26.23 16.80 -3.95
CA SER A 72 27.29 16.05 -3.30
C SER A 72 26.80 14.75 -2.63
N ALA A 73 25.84 14.08 -3.27
CA ALA A 73 25.20 12.87 -2.74
C ALA A 73 25.88 11.61 -3.31
N PRO A 74 26.04 10.54 -2.49
CA PRO A 74 26.50 9.25 -2.97
C PRO A 74 25.56 8.64 -4.01
N LEU A 75 26.16 7.99 -5.02
CA LEU A 75 25.45 7.27 -6.07
C LEU A 75 25.85 5.80 -6.05
N LEU A 76 24.86 4.91 -5.97
CA LEU A 76 25.02 3.49 -6.26
C LEU A 76 24.57 3.21 -7.70
N VAL A 77 25.21 2.26 -8.36
CA VAL A 77 24.82 1.86 -9.73
C VAL A 77 24.61 0.36 -9.78
N GLY A 78 23.46 -0.09 -10.29
CA GLY A 78 23.24 -1.49 -10.60
C GLY A 78 24.21 -1.97 -11.68
N ALA A 79 25.09 -2.90 -11.33
CA ALA A 79 26.05 -3.53 -12.23
C ALA A 79 26.30 -4.97 -11.77
N HIS A 80 26.15 -5.92 -12.69
CA HIS A 80 26.05 -7.35 -12.37
C HIS A 80 27.08 -8.20 -13.13
N THR A 81 27.75 -7.64 -14.14
CA THR A 81 28.78 -8.32 -14.91
C THR A 81 30.11 -7.58 -14.84
N ALA A 82 31.20 -8.27 -15.21
CA ALA A 82 32.52 -7.63 -15.30
C ALA A 82 32.54 -6.45 -16.29
N GLU A 83 31.85 -6.58 -17.43
CA GLU A 83 31.72 -5.50 -18.42
C GLU A 83 31.00 -4.27 -17.85
N GLU A 84 29.88 -4.48 -17.16
CA GLU A 84 29.12 -3.39 -16.53
C GLU A 84 29.94 -2.69 -15.44
N LEU A 85 30.69 -3.43 -14.63
CA LEU A 85 31.55 -2.88 -13.57
C LEU A 85 32.72 -2.09 -14.14
N THR A 86 33.43 -2.65 -15.12
CA THR A 86 34.56 -1.96 -15.77
C THR A 86 34.12 -0.70 -16.51
N ALA A 87 32.89 -0.65 -17.03
CA ALA A 87 32.30 0.54 -17.63
C ALA A 87 32.03 1.70 -16.63
N LEU A 88 32.18 1.46 -15.32
CA LEU A 88 32.14 2.48 -14.27
C LEU A 88 33.51 3.17 -14.07
N ALA A 89 34.57 2.72 -14.74
CA ALA A 89 35.87 3.38 -14.66
C ALA A 89 35.77 4.84 -15.12
N GLY A 90 36.45 5.74 -14.39
CA GLY A 90 36.40 7.18 -14.67
C GLY A 90 35.10 7.87 -14.27
N ARG A 91 34.28 7.24 -13.42
CA ARG A 91 33.03 7.80 -12.88
C ARG A 91 33.17 8.11 -11.37
N PRO A 92 33.85 9.20 -10.98
CA PRO A 92 34.16 9.50 -9.58
C PRO A 92 32.92 9.76 -8.71
N GLU A 93 31.76 9.92 -9.33
CA GLU A 93 30.47 10.10 -8.64
C GLU A 93 29.93 8.80 -8.07
N VAL A 94 30.31 7.67 -8.68
CA VAL A 94 29.82 6.36 -8.29
C VAL A 94 30.53 5.91 -7.03
N SER A 95 29.78 5.81 -5.94
CA SER A 95 30.30 5.44 -4.63
C SER A 95 30.43 3.92 -4.48
N ALA A 96 29.53 3.16 -5.09
CA ALA A 96 29.56 1.70 -5.10
C ALA A 96 28.72 1.12 -6.24
N ALA A 97 29.02 -0.11 -6.63
CA ALA A 97 28.15 -0.91 -7.50
C ALA A 97 27.21 -1.78 -6.66
N LEU A 98 25.92 -1.82 -7.02
CA LEU A 98 24.93 -2.73 -6.44
C LEU A 98 24.87 -3.99 -7.29
N THR A 99 25.39 -5.10 -6.77
CA THR A 99 25.61 -6.33 -7.55
C THR A 99 24.73 -7.46 -7.05
N LEU A 100 23.87 -8.00 -7.92
CA LEU A 100 22.95 -9.08 -7.56
C LEU A 100 23.69 -10.35 -7.13
N VAL A 101 23.16 -11.04 -6.12
CA VAL A 101 23.42 -12.47 -5.98
C VAL A 101 22.94 -13.17 -7.28
N PRO A 102 23.77 -13.99 -7.95
CA PRO A 102 23.45 -14.56 -9.25
C PRO A 102 22.07 -15.22 -9.31
N PRO A 103 21.15 -14.71 -10.15
CA PRO A 103 19.81 -15.28 -10.30
C PRO A 103 19.83 -16.51 -11.20
N PHE A 104 18.72 -17.27 -11.17
CA PHE A 104 18.39 -18.39 -12.07
C PHE A 104 19.29 -19.62 -11.95
N VAL A 105 20.60 -19.48 -12.14
CA VAL A 105 21.56 -20.60 -12.08
C VAL A 105 21.77 -21.15 -10.67
N ARG A 106 21.45 -20.35 -9.64
CA ARG A 106 21.46 -20.74 -8.21
C ARG A 106 22.74 -21.52 -7.84
N PRO A 107 23.92 -20.87 -7.91
CA PRO A 107 25.21 -21.57 -7.91
C PRO A 107 25.61 -22.11 -6.52
N GLY A 108 24.75 -21.96 -5.51
CA GLY A 108 25.08 -22.24 -4.11
C GLY A 108 26.03 -21.18 -3.53
N GLU A 109 26.17 -21.18 -2.21
CA GLU A 109 26.87 -20.12 -1.47
C GLU A 109 28.33 -19.97 -1.89
N ARG A 110 29.07 -21.08 -2.02
CA ARG A 110 30.47 -21.06 -2.48
C ARG A 110 30.60 -20.45 -3.87
N GLY A 111 29.66 -20.72 -4.76
CA GLY A 111 29.63 -20.14 -6.09
C GLY A 111 29.32 -18.64 -6.06
N VAL A 112 28.38 -18.21 -5.21
CA VAL A 112 28.08 -16.79 -4.98
C VAL A 112 29.31 -16.04 -4.45
N LEU A 113 29.98 -16.59 -3.43
CA LEU A 113 31.17 -16.00 -2.83
C LEU A 113 32.32 -15.87 -3.84
N ALA A 114 32.61 -16.94 -4.58
CA ALA A 114 33.64 -16.93 -5.62
C ALA A 114 33.33 -15.92 -6.74
N HIS A 115 32.07 -15.85 -7.16
CA HIS A 115 31.63 -14.92 -8.19
C HIS A 115 31.75 -13.46 -7.74
N LEU A 116 31.26 -13.12 -6.55
CA LEU A 116 31.34 -11.75 -6.03
C LEU A 116 32.78 -11.34 -5.72
N ALA A 117 33.64 -12.27 -5.26
CA ALA A 117 35.07 -12.02 -5.10
C ALA A 117 35.75 -11.69 -6.44
N HIS A 118 35.43 -12.45 -7.49
CA HIS A 118 35.93 -12.18 -8.83
C HIS A 118 35.49 -10.80 -9.36
N LEU A 119 34.21 -10.47 -9.21
CA LEU A 119 33.69 -9.16 -9.61
C LEU A 119 34.29 -8.01 -8.81
N ALA A 120 34.45 -8.18 -7.49
CA ALA A 120 35.05 -7.16 -6.62
C ALA A 120 36.49 -6.85 -7.01
N ALA A 121 37.27 -7.86 -7.43
CA ALA A 121 38.65 -7.68 -7.88
C ALA A 121 38.78 -6.91 -9.22
N LEU A 122 37.75 -6.95 -10.07
CA LEU A 122 37.71 -6.24 -11.35
C LEU A 122 37.09 -4.84 -11.25
N SER A 123 36.29 -4.61 -10.22
CA SER A 123 35.48 -3.40 -10.11
C SER A 123 36.33 -2.18 -9.75
N PRO A 124 36.17 -1.03 -10.44
CA PRO A 124 36.85 0.22 -10.09
C PRO A 124 36.27 0.87 -8.81
N VAL A 125 35.12 0.39 -8.34
CA VAL A 125 34.39 0.88 -7.15
C VAL A 125 34.01 -0.28 -6.25
N PRO A 126 33.83 -0.08 -4.93
CA PRO A 126 33.42 -1.16 -4.04
C PRO A 126 32.03 -1.70 -4.40
N LEU A 127 31.76 -2.95 -4.01
CA LEU A 127 30.48 -3.62 -4.23
C LEU A 127 29.60 -3.60 -2.98
N VAL A 128 28.31 -3.39 -3.19
CA VAL A 128 27.23 -3.75 -2.26
C VAL A 128 26.52 -4.96 -2.85
N ALA A 129 26.62 -6.12 -2.19
CA ALA A 129 25.91 -7.31 -2.62
C ALA A 129 24.39 -7.09 -2.50
N TYR A 130 23.59 -7.56 -3.45
CA TYR A 130 22.14 -7.46 -3.40
C TYR A 130 21.53 -8.84 -3.25
N HIS A 131 21.14 -9.16 -2.01
CA HIS A 131 20.56 -10.43 -1.62
C HIS A 131 19.03 -10.32 -1.63
N VAL A 132 18.40 -10.91 -2.66
CA VAL A 132 16.95 -10.89 -2.88
C VAL A 132 16.42 -12.26 -3.34
N PRO A 133 16.42 -13.27 -2.45
CA PRO A 133 16.19 -14.66 -2.80
C PRO A 133 14.85 -14.93 -3.48
N TYR A 134 13.79 -14.18 -3.15
CA TYR A 134 12.49 -14.34 -3.82
C TYR A 134 12.50 -13.92 -5.30
N ARG A 135 13.53 -13.18 -5.76
CA ARG A 135 13.77 -12.88 -7.19
C ARG A 135 14.87 -13.75 -7.80
N THR A 136 15.93 -14.05 -7.05
CA THR A 136 17.10 -14.76 -7.58
C THR A 136 16.96 -16.28 -7.51
N GLY A 137 16.17 -16.78 -6.56
CA GLY A 137 16.07 -18.18 -6.18
C GLY A 137 17.28 -18.69 -5.38
N GLN A 138 18.16 -17.80 -4.92
CA GLN A 138 19.37 -18.14 -4.16
C GLN A 138 19.37 -17.42 -2.82
N SER A 139 19.10 -18.16 -1.74
CA SER A 139 19.26 -17.70 -0.37
C SER A 139 20.70 -17.89 0.12
N LEU A 140 21.15 -17.03 1.02
CA LEU A 140 22.43 -17.10 1.70
C LEU A 140 22.22 -17.26 3.21
N SER A 141 23.00 -18.15 3.83
CA SER A 141 23.13 -18.28 5.29
C SER A 141 23.83 -17.07 5.89
N VAL A 142 23.73 -16.94 7.22
CA VAL A 142 24.46 -15.87 7.92
C VAL A 142 25.98 -16.07 7.83
N GLU A 143 26.44 -17.32 7.76
CA GLU A 143 27.84 -17.66 7.54
C GLU A 143 28.31 -17.14 6.18
N ALA A 144 27.57 -17.39 5.11
CA ALA A 144 27.89 -16.85 3.78
C ALA A 144 27.82 -15.32 3.74
N LEU A 145 26.84 -14.69 4.41
CA LEU A 145 26.75 -13.23 4.50
C LEU A 145 27.93 -12.62 5.26
N ARG A 146 28.46 -13.31 6.29
CA ARG A 146 29.67 -12.90 7.01
C ARG A 146 30.93 -13.11 6.18
N GLU A 147 31.00 -14.19 5.40
CA GLU A 147 32.11 -14.42 4.46
C GLU A 147 32.14 -13.35 3.36
N LEU A 148 30.99 -12.85 2.90
CA LEU A 148 30.95 -11.71 1.96
C LEU A 148 31.67 -10.49 2.53
N ALA A 149 31.54 -10.21 3.82
CA ALA A 149 32.20 -9.09 4.47
C ALA A 149 33.73 -9.23 4.55
N ALA A 150 34.25 -10.45 4.41
CA ALA A 150 35.68 -10.71 4.38
C ALA A 150 36.30 -10.54 2.96
N ILE A 151 35.47 -10.37 1.93
CA ILE A 151 35.95 -10.19 0.55
C ILE A 151 36.45 -8.74 0.35
N PRO A 152 37.73 -8.52 -0.01
CA PRO A 152 38.22 -7.19 -0.33
C PRO A 152 37.39 -6.52 -1.44
N GLY A 153 36.93 -5.30 -1.17
CA GLY A 153 36.10 -4.54 -2.10
C GLY A 153 34.59 -4.76 -1.95
N VAL A 154 34.13 -5.72 -1.15
CA VAL A 154 32.70 -5.84 -0.79
C VAL A 154 32.45 -5.11 0.53
N VAL A 155 31.65 -4.05 0.49
CA VAL A 155 31.48 -3.10 1.62
C VAL A 155 30.10 -3.18 2.28
N GLY A 156 29.21 -4.01 1.76
CA GLY A 156 27.89 -4.20 2.37
C GLY A 156 26.98 -5.13 1.60
N VAL A 157 25.75 -5.24 2.12
CA VAL A 157 24.64 -5.98 1.53
C VAL A 157 23.35 -5.15 1.56
N LYS A 158 22.64 -5.10 0.44
CA LYS A 158 21.20 -4.81 0.38
C LYS A 158 20.47 -6.11 0.71
N HIS A 159 19.90 -6.19 1.91
CA HIS A 159 19.23 -7.38 2.45
C HIS A 159 17.72 -7.28 2.24
N ALA A 160 17.21 -8.04 1.27
CA ALA A 160 15.81 -8.02 0.84
C ALA A 160 15.23 -9.46 0.78
N VAL A 161 15.11 -10.11 1.93
CA VAL A 161 14.71 -11.53 2.02
C VAL A 161 13.21 -11.74 2.15
N GLY A 162 12.42 -10.67 2.31
CA GLY A 162 10.96 -10.72 2.43
C GLY A 162 10.44 -11.17 3.79
N ALA A 163 11.30 -11.31 4.80
CA ALA A 163 10.91 -11.73 6.15
C ALA A 163 11.93 -11.27 7.22
N LEU A 164 11.51 -11.31 8.49
CA LEU A 164 12.41 -11.26 9.65
C LEU A 164 12.69 -12.69 10.11
N ASP A 165 13.66 -13.34 9.49
CA ASP A 165 14.03 -14.72 9.76
C ASP A 165 15.23 -14.82 10.76
N PRO A 166 15.53 -16.02 11.30
CA PRO A 166 16.67 -16.19 12.20
C PRO A 166 18.01 -15.77 11.60
N THR A 167 18.18 -15.89 10.28
CA THR A 167 19.37 -15.43 9.55
C THR A 167 19.52 -13.91 9.67
N THR A 168 18.44 -13.17 9.45
CA THR A 168 18.38 -11.71 9.56
C THR A 168 18.67 -11.25 10.97
N VAL A 169 18.06 -11.90 11.97
CA VAL A 169 18.31 -11.59 13.40
C VAL A 169 19.77 -11.82 13.75
N ARG A 170 20.36 -12.97 13.35
CA ARG A 170 21.78 -13.29 13.63
C ARG A 170 22.75 -12.35 12.92
N LEU A 171 22.43 -11.93 11.69
CA LEU A 171 23.26 -10.98 10.95
C LEU A 171 23.26 -9.59 11.62
N LEU A 172 22.09 -9.10 12.03
CA LEU A 172 21.93 -7.75 12.58
C LEU A 172 22.34 -7.64 14.05
N ALA A 173 22.28 -8.74 14.82
CA ALA A 173 22.75 -8.77 16.21
C ALA A 173 24.27 -8.53 16.34
N ASP A 174 25.04 -8.91 15.32
CA ASP A 174 26.49 -8.81 15.28
C ASP A 174 26.95 -8.62 13.83
N PRO A 175 26.76 -7.41 13.27
CA PRO A 175 27.12 -7.10 11.89
C PRO A 175 28.64 -7.02 11.75
N PRO A 176 29.23 -7.53 10.65
CA PRO A 176 30.67 -7.49 10.46
C PRO A 176 31.21 -6.04 10.48
N PRO A 177 32.35 -5.77 11.15
CA PRO A 177 32.92 -4.43 11.21
C PRO A 177 33.19 -3.85 9.81
N GLY A 178 32.74 -2.61 9.57
CA GLY A 178 32.93 -1.94 8.28
C GLY A 178 32.05 -2.44 7.14
N PHE A 179 31.11 -3.36 7.41
CA PHE A 179 30.18 -3.91 6.43
C PHE A 179 28.77 -3.35 6.64
N ALA A 180 28.26 -2.61 5.65
CA ALA A 180 26.92 -2.03 5.72
C ALA A 180 25.84 -3.10 5.49
N VAL A 181 24.84 -3.16 6.37
CA VAL A 181 23.61 -3.92 6.14
C VAL A 181 22.47 -2.92 5.91
N LEU A 182 21.95 -2.86 4.69
CA LEU A 182 20.89 -1.96 4.26
C LEU A 182 19.61 -2.76 4.01
N GLY A 183 18.51 -2.39 4.66
CA GLY A 183 17.20 -2.99 4.40
C GLY A 183 16.74 -2.77 2.97
N GLY A 184 16.25 -3.81 2.30
CA GLY A 184 15.85 -3.73 0.90
C GLY A 184 14.39 -4.06 0.60
N ASP A 185 13.61 -4.44 1.61
CA ASP A 185 12.16 -4.59 1.56
C ASP A 185 11.51 -3.45 2.34
N ASP A 186 10.78 -2.58 1.65
CA ASP A 186 10.27 -1.31 2.19
C ASP A 186 9.29 -1.52 3.36
N GLU A 187 8.42 -2.53 3.26
CA GLU A 187 7.44 -2.89 4.29
C GLU A 187 8.11 -3.34 5.60
N LEU A 188 9.28 -3.97 5.48
CA LEU A 188 10.06 -4.47 6.62
C LEU A 188 11.17 -3.50 7.05
N LEU A 189 11.23 -2.28 6.49
CA LEU A 189 12.34 -1.37 6.76
C LEU A 189 12.40 -0.94 8.23
N SER A 190 11.26 -0.61 8.84
CA SER A 190 11.21 -0.21 10.25
C SER A 190 11.76 -1.29 11.20
N PRO A 191 11.30 -2.55 11.16
CA PRO A 191 11.84 -3.57 12.05
C PRO A 191 13.30 -3.93 11.79
N VAL A 192 13.80 -3.91 10.54
CA VAL A 192 15.25 -4.16 10.31
C VAL A 192 16.11 -3.01 10.82
N LEU A 193 15.64 -1.76 10.75
CA LEU A 193 16.31 -0.62 11.38
C LEU A 193 16.35 -0.79 12.90
N ALA A 194 15.25 -1.23 13.51
CA ALA A 194 15.17 -1.51 14.94
C ALA A 194 16.14 -2.61 15.39
N LEU A 195 16.42 -3.58 14.52
CA LEU A 195 17.39 -4.66 14.76
C LEU A 195 18.85 -4.23 14.53
N GLY A 196 19.11 -3.04 13.99
CA GLY A 196 20.47 -2.51 13.81
C GLY A 196 20.93 -2.35 12.36
N ALA A 197 20.03 -2.43 11.37
CA ALA A 197 20.39 -2.09 9.99
C ALA A 197 20.88 -0.64 9.89
N HIS A 198 21.88 -0.39 9.05
CA HIS A 198 22.53 0.93 8.93
C HIS A 198 21.68 1.96 8.17
N GLY A 199 20.64 1.48 7.49
CA GLY A 199 19.82 2.26 6.57
C GLY A 199 18.95 1.37 5.70
N GLY A 200 18.46 1.93 4.60
CA GLY A 200 17.64 1.22 3.63
C GLY A 200 17.83 1.69 2.20
N ILE A 201 17.55 0.80 1.24
CA ILE A 201 17.41 1.12 -0.18
C ILE A 201 15.94 0.88 -0.55
N ALA A 202 15.12 1.93 -0.49
CA ALA A 202 13.65 1.81 -0.51
C ALA A 202 13.00 2.50 -1.71
N ALA A 203 12.19 1.77 -2.48
CA ALA A 203 11.54 2.29 -3.70
C ALA A 203 10.33 3.18 -3.39
N SER A 204 9.57 2.87 -2.35
CA SER A 204 8.40 3.61 -1.85
C SER A 204 8.76 5.03 -1.42
N ALA A 205 10.03 5.27 -1.10
CA ALA A 205 10.55 6.59 -0.77
C ALA A 205 10.43 7.60 -1.93
N HIS A 206 10.09 7.17 -3.15
CA HIS A 206 9.70 8.11 -4.21
C HIS A 206 8.53 9.02 -3.81
N LEU A 207 7.58 8.49 -3.03
CA LEU A 207 6.33 9.16 -2.68
C LEU A 207 6.38 9.80 -1.29
N ALA A 208 7.21 9.29 -0.39
CA ALA A 208 7.26 9.71 1.01
C ALA A 208 8.71 9.89 1.53
N THR A 209 9.57 10.57 0.77
CA THR A 209 11.02 10.63 1.06
C THR A 209 11.33 11.19 2.45
N GLY A 210 10.65 12.27 2.83
CA GLY A 210 10.84 12.90 4.14
C GLY A 210 10.48 11.98 5.30
N ASP A 211 9.39 11.23 5.17
CA ASP A 211 8.94 10.27 6.18
C ASP A 211 9.88 9.07 6.30
N PHE A 212 10.33 8.50 5.19
CA PHE A 212 11.33 7.43 5.22
C PHE A 212 12.67 7.90 5.82
N THR A 213 13.06 9.15 5.53
CA THR A 213 14.26 9.76 6.12
C THR A 213 14.08 9.95 7.63
N ALA A 214 12.92 10.44 8.07
CA ALA A 214 12.57 10.59 9.47
C ALA A 214 12.50 9.26 10.21
N LEU A 215 12.03 8.18 9.56
CA LEU A 215 12.03 6.83 10.12
C LEU A 215 13.46 6.34 10.39
N VAL A 216 14.35 6.48 9.42
CA VAL A 216 15.78 6.11 9.57
C VAL A 216 16.42 6.93 10.69
N ALA A 217 16.17 8.24 10.74
CA ALA A 217 16.70 9.11 11.79
C ALA A 217 16.18 8.72 13.19
N ALA A 218 14.88 8.46 13.33
CA ALA A 218 14.26 8.10 14.60
C ALA A 218 14.84 6.80 15.17
N TRP A 219 14.98 5.75 14.36
CA TRP A 219 15.60 4.50 14.81
C TRP A 219 17.07 4.66 15.21
N ARG A 220 17.84 5.47 14.48
CA ARG A 220 19.25 5.72 14.79
C ARG A 220 19.49 6.36 16.15
N VAL A 221 18.61 7.27 16.55
CA VAL A 221 18.71 7.95 17.85
C VAL A 221 17.94 7.24 18.96
N GLY A 222 17.29 6.10 18.66
CA GLY A 222 16.50 5.34 19.62
C GLY A 222 15.15 5.97 19.98
N ASP A 223 14.61 6.86 19.14
CA ASP A 223 13.27 7.45 19.33
C ASP A 223 12.18 6.47 18.92
N VAL A 224 11.95 5.48 19.78
CA VAL A 224 10.97 4.41 19.57
C VAL A 224 9.54 4.96 19.48
N ALA A 225 9.24 6.02 20.22
CA ALA A 225 7.91 6.64 20.27
C ALA A 225 7.52 7.22 18.91
N ARG A 226 8.47 7.84 18.20
CA ARG A 226 8.26 8.31 16.83
C ARG A 226 8.40 7.20 15.79
N ALA A 227 9.39 6.34 15.94
CA ALA A 227 9.77 5.38 14.90
C ALA A 227 8.71 4.31 14.65
N ARG A 228 8.07 3.77 15.71
CA ARG A 228 7.04 2.73 15.59
C ARG A 228 5.80 3.17 14.80
N PRO A 229 5.06 4.23 15.19
CA PRO A 229 3.86 4.64 14.47
C PRO A 229 4.17 5.08 13.05
N LEU A 230 5.28 5.80 12.83
CA LEU A 230 5.71 6.18 11.48
C LEU A 230 6.03 4.95 10.62
N GLY A 231 6.75 3.98 11.20
CA GLY A 231 7.07 2.71 10.55
C GLY A 231 5.84 1.92 10.13
N HIS A 232 4.79 1.86 10.98
CA HIS A 232 3.54 1.19 10.63
C HIS A 232 2.83 1.84 9.44
N ARG A 233 2.74 3.17 9.41
CA ARG A 233 2.12 3.90 8.30
C ARG A 233 2.90 3.72 7.00
N LEU A 234 4.23 3.79 7.07
CA LEU A 234 5.10 3.56 5.91
C LEU A 234 5.05 2.11 5.42
N ALA A 235 4.92 1.13 6.31
CA ALA A 235 4.72 -0.27 5.93
C ALA A 235 3.40 -0.47 5.17
N ALA A 236 2.31 0.15 5.64
CA ALA A 236 1.02 0.10 4.94
C ALA A 236 1.06 0.74 3.54
N LEU A 237 1.80 1.85 3.39
CA LEU A 237 2.05 2.46 2.08
C LEU A 237 2.89 1.53 1.19
N ALA A 238 3.99 0.99 1.72
CA ALA A 238 4.85 0.06 0.99
C ALA A 238 4.09 -1.18 0.51
N ALA A 239 3.28 -1.80 1.37
CA ALA A 239 2.45 -2.95 0.98
C ALA A 239 1.53 -2.63 -0.21
N ALA A 240 0.90 -1.45 -0.22
CA ALA A 240 0.06 -1.02 -1.35
C ALA A 240 0.87 -0.77 -2.63
N LEU A 241 2.07 -0.19 -2.52
CA LEU A 241 2.96 0.07 -3.67
C LEU A 241 3.59 -1.19 -4.25
N PHE A 242 3.66 -2.26 -3.47
CA PHE A 242 4.18 -3.57 -3.89
C PHE A 242 3.07 -4.62 -4.12
N ALA A 243 1.79 -4.20 -4.15
CA ALA A 243 0.66 -5.07 -4.48
C ALA A 243 0.76 -5.68 -5.89
N GLU A 244 1.52 -5.04 -6.78
CA GLU A 244 1.91 -5.54 -8.09
C GLU A 244 3.43 -5.42 -8.27
N PRO A 245 4.04 -6.07 -9.29
CA PRO A 245 5.49 -6.06 -9.46
C PRO A 245 6.08 -4.63 -9.53
N ASN A 246 6.92 -4.28 -8.56
CA ASN A 246 7.68 -3.02 -8.59
C ASN A 246 8.46 -2.89 -9.92
N PRO A 247 8.38 -1.73 -10.63
CA PRO A 247 7.87 -0.42 -10.18
C PRO A 247 6.45 -0.02 -10.64
N THR A 248 5.59 -0.95 -11.05
CA THR A 248 4.33 -0.61 -11.76
C THR A 248 3.43 0.34 -10.98
N VAL A 249 3.15 0.05 -9.70
CA VAL A 249 2.27 0.90 -8.87
C VAL A 249 2.96 2.22 -8.51
N VAL A 250 4.26 2.21 -8.21
CA VAL A 250 5.04 3.43 -7.92
C VAL A 250 4.96 4.42 -9.09
N LYS A 251 5.14 3.93 -10.33
CA LYS A 251 5.02 4.76 -11.54
C LYS A 251 3.59 5.25 -11.77
N ALA A 252 2.58 4.40 -11.51
CA ALA A 252 1.19 4.81 -11.60
C ALA A 252 0.86 5.97 -10.65
N VAL A 253 1.31 5.92 -9.40
CA VAL A 253 1.08 6.99 -8.43
C VAL A 253 1.87 8.26 -8.79
N LEU A 254 3.15 8.14 -9.16
CA LEU A 254 3.95 9.29 -9.60
C LEU A 254 3.34 10.00 -10.82
N HIS A 255 2.75 9.24 -11.74
CA HIS A 255 2.05 9.81 -12.89
C HIS A 255 0.76 10.52 -12.47
N ALA A 256 -0.02 9.93 -11.57
CA ALA A 256 -1.23 10.57 -11.02
C ALA A 256 -0.92 11.89 -10.29
N GLU A 257 0.25 12.00 -9.65
CA GLU A 257 0.76 13.25 -9.04
C GLU A 257 1.34 14.24 -10.07
N GLY A 258 1.36 13.90 -11.37
CA GLY A 258 1.95 14.73 -12.42
C GLY A 258 3.48 14.83 -12.38
N ARG A 259 4.16 13.93 -11.65
CA ARG A 259 5.62 13.96 -11.46
C ARG A 259 6.37 13.24 -12.58
N ILE A 260 5.69 12.39 -13.33
CA ILE A 260 6.19 11.74 -14.54
C ILE A 260 5.14 11.79 -15.65
N PRO A 261 5.54 11.86 -16.94
CA PRO A 261 4.62 12.08 -18.04
C PRO A 261 3.68 10.90 -18.29
N THR A 262 4.12 9.67 -18.05
CA THR A 262 3.31 8.45 -18.24
C THR A 262 3.53 7.45 -17.10
N PRO A 263 2.58 6.54 -16.82
CA PRO A 263 2.78 5.43 -15.90
C PRO A 263 3.42 4.22 -16.59
N ALA A 264 3.87 4.38 -17.84
CA ALA A 264 4.24 3.28 -18.71
C ALA A 264 5.40 2.46 -18.14
N VAL A 265 5.35 1.15 -18.32
CA VAL A 265 6.46 0.21 -18.10
C VAL A 265 6.70 -0.53 -19.41
N ARG A 266 7.88 -1.12 -19.56
CA ARG A 266 8.18 -1.94 -20.74
C ARG A 266 7.95 -3.42 -20.42
N LEU A 267 7.58 -4.20 -21.44
CA LEU A 267 7.45 -5.64 -21.31
C LEU A 267 8.75 -6.25 -20.73
N PRO A 268 8.64 -7.27 -19.85
CA PRO A 268 7.45 -8.06 -19.55
C PRO A 268 6.52 -7.47 -18.46
N LEU A 269 6.78 -6.25 -17.96
CA LEU A 269 5.87 -5.61 -17.01
C LEU A 269 4.64 -5.04 -17.73
N LEU A 270 3.52 -5.02 -17.03
CA LEU A 270 2.29 -4.38 -17.46
C LEU A 270 1.98 -3.18 -16.55
N PRO A 271 1.30 -2.13 -17.06
CA PRO A 271 0.85 -1.02 -16.23
C PRO A 271 0.01 -1.52 -15.04
N ALA A 272 0.14 -0.83 -13.90
CA ALA A 272 -0.60 -1.20 -12.71
C ALA A 272 -2.13 -1.10 -12.93
N SER A 273 -2.88 -1.93 -12.23
CA SER A 273 -4.33 -1.81 -12.21
C SER A 273 -4.78 -0.49 -11.55
N ALA A 274 -5.90 0.05 -12.01
CA ALA A 274 -6.49 1.27 -11.45
C ALA A 274 -6.83 1.09 -9.95
N SER A 275 -7.22 -0.11 -9.53
CA SER A 275 -7.47 -0.45 -8.12
C SER A 275 -6.21 -0.33 -7.27
N SER A 276 -5.08 -0.87 -7.71
CA SER A 276 -3.82 -0.79 -6.96
C SER A 276 -3.31 0.65 -6.86
N ALA A 277 -3.38 1.41 -7.96
CA ALA A 277 -3.02 2.83 -7.96
C ALA A 277 -3.91 3.64 -6.99
N THR A 278 -5.22 3.41 -7.01
CA THR A 278 -6.17 4.07 -6.09
C THR A 278 -5.91 3.70 -4.63
N ALA A 279 -5.63 2.42 -4.34
CA ALA A 279 -5.32 1.97 -2.99
C ALA A 279 -4.02 2.62 -2.46
N ALA A 280 -2.98 2.69 -3.29
CA ALA A 280 -1.72 3.34 -2.95
C ALA A 280 -1.88 4.85 -2.72
N LEU A 281 -2.65 5.55 -3.57
CA LEU A 281 -2.98 6.97 -3.38
C LEU A 281 -3.70 7.23 -2.05
N ARG A 282 -4.63 6.37 -1.66
CA ARG A 282 -5.31 6.48 -0.34
C ARG A 282 -4.34 6.33 0.82
N ARG A 283 -3.41 5.36 0.75
CA ARG A 283 -2.37 5.17 1.78
C ARG A 283 -1.41 6.35 1.84
N LEU A 284 -1.08 6.93 0.68
CA LEU A 284 -0.22 8.11 0.62
C LEU A 284 -0.90 9.34 1.25
N ALA A 285 -2.18 9.58 0.93
CA ALA A 285 -2.95 10.66 1.55
C ALA A 285 -3.02 10.53 3.08
N ALA A 286 -3.28 9.32 3.58
CA ALA A 286 -3.32 9.04 5.02
C ALA A 286 -1.95 9.21 5.74
N LEU A 287 -0.84 9.28 4.99
CA LEU A 287 0.48 9.55 5.55
C LEU A 287 0.69 11.06 5.81
N ALA A 288 0.12 11.90 4.93
CA ALA A 288 0.21 13.36 4.99
C ALA A 288 -0.65 13.96 6.12
N ASP A 289 -1.71 13.26 6.53
CA ASP A 289 -2.43 13.60 7.74
C ASP A 289 -1.53 13.24 8.95
N PRO A 290 -1.04 14.24 9.72
CA PRO A 290 -0.37 13.93 10.97
C PRO A 290 -1.37 13.17 11.85
N PRO A 291 -0.92 12.19 12.66
CA PRO A 291 -1.77 11.73 13.76
C PRO A 291 -2.20 12.97 14.54
N ALA A 292 -3.49 13.08 14.86
CA ALA A 292 -3.98 14.15 15.74
C ALA A 292 -3.02 14.27 16.92
N ASP A 293 -2.48 15.47 17.10
CA ASP A 293 -1.29 15.79 17.90
C ASP A 293 -1.08 14.86 19.10
N ALA A 294 0.10 14.24 19.16
CA ALA A 294 0.64 13.61 20.36
C ALA A 294 1.05 14.70 21.37
N GLY A 295 0.09 15.50 21.81
CA GLY A 295 0.22 16.44 22.91
C GLY A 295 0.34 15.69 24.24
N THR A 296 1.20 16.19 25.12
CA THR A 296 1.35 15.75 26.51
C THR A 296 -0.02 15.50 27.15
N PRO A 297 -0.25 14.35 27.83
CA PRO A 297 -1.60 13.94 28.19
C PRO A 297 -2.19 14.89 29.24
N ALA A 298 -3.11 15.74 28.81
CA ALA A 298 -4.16 16.23 29.69
C ALA A 298 -5.06 15.03 30.00
N ALA A 299 -5.31 14.79 31.28
CA ALA A 299 -6.12 13.70 31.78
C ALA A 299 -7.51 13.71 31.12
N GLY A 300 -7.73 12.81 30.16
CA GLY A 300 -9.01 12.62 29.48
C GLY A 300 -8.92 12.35 27.98
N ALA A 301 -8.11 11.38 27.53
CA ALA A 301 -8.19 10.87 26.17
C ALA A 301 -9.29 9.79 26.09
N ALA A 302 -10.20 9.91 25.11
CA ALA A 302 -11.14 8.87 24.77
C ALA A 302 -10.37 7.62 24.31
N ARG A 303 -10.65 6.50 24.98
CA ARG A 303 -10.12 5.16 24.68
C ARG A 303 -10.44 4.76 23.24
N GLU A 304 -9.55 3.96 22.64
CA GLU A 304 -9.86 3.11 21.49
C GLU A 304 -11.25 2.47 21.69
N PRO A 305 -12.17 2.57 20.71
CA PRO A 305 -13.55 2.14 20.90
C PRO A 305 -13.59 0.64 21.21
N ALA A 306 -14.39 0.25 22.20
CA ALA A 306 -14.57 -1.16 22.51
C ALA A 306 -15.11 -1.88 21.27
N ALA A 307 -14.64 -3.12 21.05
CA ALA A 307 -15.16 -3.97 19.99
C ALA A 307 -16.69 -4.10 20.17
N VAL A 308 -17.44 -3.78 19.11
CA VAL A 308 -18.87 -4.05 19.06
C VAL A 308 -19.01 -5.58 18.90
N PRO A 309 -19.81 -6.25 19.76
CA PRO A 309 -20.04 -7.69 19.61
C PRO A 309 -20.58 -8.00 18.21
N PRO A 310 -20.11 -9.07 17.56
CA PRO A 310 -20.51 -9.37 16.19
C PRO A 310 -22.01 -9.65 16.10
N GLU A 311 -22.66 -9.03 15.13
CA GLU A 311 -24.10 -9.25 14.88
C GLU A 311 -24.28 -10.56 14.12
N THR A 312 -25.06 -11.48 14.71
CA THR A 312 -25.26 -12.84 14.17
C THR A 312 -26.72 -13.17 13.89
N ALA A 313 -27.63 -12.22 14.13
CA ALA A 313 -29.05 -12.43 13.91
C ALA A 313 -29.39 -12.55 12.41
N ASP A 314 -30.18 -13.58 12.07
CA ASP A 314 -30.79 -13.69 10.75
C ASP A 314 -32.10 -12.88 10.71
N TRP A 315 -32.00 -11.66 10.17
CA TRP A 315 -33.13 -10.73 10.11
C TRP A 315 -34.14 -11.06 9.00
N THR A 316 -34.01 -12.18 8.27
CA THR A 316 -34.93 -12.52 7.16
C THR A 316 -36.42 -12.57 7.58
N PHE A 317 -36.72 -12.78 8.87
CA PHE A 317 -38.09 -12.76 9.38
C PHE A 317 -38.81 -11.41 9.17
N VAL A 318 -38.07 -10.30 9.04
CA VAL A 318 -38.65 -8.94 8.91
C VAL A 318 -39.46 -8.79 7.64
N ILE A 319 -39.15 -9.58 6.61
CA ILE A 319 -39.87 -9.59 5.32
C ILE A 319 -41.34 -9.96 5.53
N ALA A 320 -41.62 -10.91 6.43
CA ALA A 320 -42.98 -11.40 6.69
C ALA A 320 -43.65 -10.73 7.89
N ARG A 321 -42.88 -10.40 8.93
CA ARG A 321 -43.42 -10.01 10.25
C ARG A 321 -43.17 -8.55 10.62
N GLY A 322 -42.33 -7.85 9.85
CA GLY A 322 -41.80 -6.54 10.25
C GLY A 322 -40.83 -6.63 11.43
N CYS A 323 -40.38 -5.48 11.90
CA CYS A 323 -39.44 -5.36 13.02
C CYS A 323 -40.07 -4.57 14.16
N ARG A 324 -40.14 -5.19 15.35
CA ARG A 324 -40.66 -4.52 16.55
C ARG A 324 -39.71 -3.48 17.11
N GLU A 325 -38.43 -3.58 16.78
CA GLU A 325 -37.39 -2.71 17.34
C GLU A 325 -37.41 -1.33 16.67
N CYS A 326 -37.39 -1.28 15.34
CA CYS A 326 -37.48 -0.04 14.57
C CYS A 326 -38.90 0.32 14.12
N GLY A 327 -39.89 -0.53 14.43
CA GLY A 327 -41.28 -0.31 14.01
C GLY A 327 -41.53 -0.55 12.51
N PHE A 328 -40.57 -1.14 11.80
CA PHE A 328 -40.70 -1.41 10.36
C PHE A 328 -41.87 -2.36 10.08
N THR A 329 -42.77 -1.95 9.20
CA THR A 329 -43.80 -2.80 8.60
C THR A 329 -43.44 -3.08 7.15
N PRO A 330 -43.51 -4.34 6.66
CA PRO A 330 -43.18 -4.67 5.27
C PRO A 330 -43.95 -3.79 4.28
N GLN A 331 -43.22 -3.14 3.39
CA GLN A 331 -43.75 -2.24 2.35
C GLN A 331 -43.73 -2.96 1.00
N PRO A 332 -44.51 -2.50 0.00
CA PRO A 332 -44.31 -2.91 -1.39
C PRO A 332 -42.86 -2.71 -1.83
N ALA A 333 -42.28 -3.68 -2.53
CA ALA A 333 -40.88 -3.64 -2.96
C ALA A 333 -40.57 -2.44 -3.85
N GLU A 334 -41.57 -2.00 -4.61
CA GLU A 334 -41.57 -0.85 -5.51
C GLU A 334 -41.37 0.47 -4.75
N ALA A 335 -41.66 0.52 -3.45
CA ALA A 335 -41.45 1.71 -2.63
C ALA A 335 -39.98 1.88 -2.17
N THR A 336 -39.13 0.85 -2.35
CA THR A 336 -37.75 0.81 -1.84
C THR A 336 -36.92 1.99 -2.32
N ALA A 337 -36.94 2.29 -3.62
CA ALA A 337 -36.14 3.37 -4.21
C ALA A 337 -36.54 4.74 -3.66
N ALA A 338 -37.84 5.03 -3.62
CA ALA A 338 -38.36 6.29 -3.08
C ALA A 338 -38.02 6.46 -1.58
N ARG A 339 -38.12 5.39 -0.79
CA ARG A 339 -37.81 5.42 0.65
C ARG A 339 -36.32 5.55 0.91
N LEU A 340 -35.46 4.91 0.12
CA LEU A 340 -34.01 5.09 0.20
C LEU A 340 -33.60 6.53 -0.10
N ARG A 341 -34.14 7.15 -1.15
CA ARG A 341 -33.87 8.58 -1.44
C ARG A 341 -34.34 9.49 -0.31
N ALA A 342 -35.46 9.15 0.33
CA ALA A 342 -36.01 9.93 1.45
C ALA A 342 -35.14 9.85 2.73
N SER A 343 -34.33 8.80 2.91
CA SER A 343 -33.44 8.70 4.08
C SER A 343 -32.16 9.55 3.94
N VAL A 344 -31.71 9.86 2.72
CA VAL A 344 -30.46 10.59 2.48
C VAL A 344 -30.42 11.97 3.17
N PRO A 345 -31.45 12.83 3.08
CA PRO A 345 -31.45 14.10 3.79
C PRO A 345 -31.38 13.94 5.32
N LEU A 346 -31.95 12.86 5.87
CA LEU A 346 -31.93 12.56 7.31
C LEU A 346 -30.50 12.18 7.75
N TRP A 347 -29.83 11.34 6.98
CA TRP A 347 -28.41 11.02 7.20
C TRP A 347 -27.50 12.25 7.10
N ARG A 348 -27.70 13.09 6.08
CA ARG A 348 -26.96 14.36 5.95
C ARG A 348 -27.16 15.26 7.17
N ALA A 349 -28.41 15.42 7.62
CA ALA A 349 -28.70 16.21 8.81
C ALA A 349 -28.07 15.61 10.08
N ARG A 350 -28.08 14.29 10.23
CA ARG A 350 -27.47 13.61 11.39
C ARG A 350 -25.95 13.75 11.40
N LEU A 351 -25.29 13.55 10.25
CA LEU A 351 -23.83 13.62 10.11
C LEU A 351 -23.28 15.05 10.22
N ALA A 352 -24.11 16.06 9.99
CA ALA A 352 -23.75 17.45 10.20
C ALA A 352 -23.72 17.87 11.69
N ARG A 353 -24.22 17.03 12.61
CA ARG A 353 -24.23 17.36 14.04
C ARG A 353 -22.81 17.25 14.64
N PRO A 354 -22.44 18.09 15.61
CA PRO A 354 -21.14 18.01 16.28
C PRO A 354 -20.88 16.66 16.97
N ASP A 355 -21.93 15.99 17.44
CA ASP A 355 -21.90 14.70 18.15
C ASP A 355 -22.00 13.48 17.21
N ALA A 356 -21.87 13.66 15.89
CA ALA A 356 -22.06 12.56 14.93
C ALA A 356 -21.03 11.42 15.08
N ARG A 357 -19.88 11.69 15.70
CA ARG A 357 -18.83 10.70 15.98
C ARG A 357 -18.95 10.07 17.37
N ASP A 358 -19.83 10.59 18.22
CA ASP A 358 -19.92 10.12 19.58
C ASP A 358 -20.71 8.82 19.62
N ARG A 359 -20.07 7.75 20.12
CA ARG A 359 -20.76 6.50 20.42
C ARG A 359 -21.64 6.68 21.65
N PRO A 360 -22.94 6.36 21.61
CA PRO A 360 -23.82 6.49 22.77
C PRO A 360 -23.47 5.50 23.89
N ALA A 361 -22.82 4.39 23.57
CA ALA A 361 -22.23 3.45 24.51
C ALA A 361 -20.98 2.79 23.89
N PRO A 362 -20.02 2.26 24.67
CA PRO A 362 -18.77 1.71 24.14
C PRO A 362 -18.94 0.66 23.04
N THR A 363 -20.00 -0.14 23.11
CA THR A 363 -20.33 -1.24 22.20
C THR A 363 -21.45 -0.89 21.20
N VAL A 364 -21.80 0.38 21.05
CA VAL A 364 -22.82 0.84 20.08
C VAL A 364 -22.15 1.80 19.11
N TRP A 365 -22.33 1.58 17.82
CA TRP A 365 -21.75 2.43 16.78
C TRP A 365 -22.22 3.88 16.89
N SER A 366 -21.34 4.80 16.49
CA SER A 366 -21.67 6.21 16.34
C SER A 366 -22.51 6.43 15.07
N PRO A 367 -23.19 7.58 14.94
CA PRO A 367 -23.87 7.92 13.69
C PRO A 367 -23.01 7.86 12.42
N VAL A 368 -21.72 8.20 12.51
CA VAL A 368 -20.78 8.05 11.39
C VAL A 368 -20.58 6.59 11.01
N GLU A 369 -20.41 5.72 11.98
CA GLU A 369 -20.19 4.29 11.75
C GLU A 369 -21.41 3.61 11.15
N TYR A 370 -22.61 3.92 11.66
CA TYR A 370 -23.86 3.46 11.05
C TYR A 370 -24.04 3.99 9.63
N ALA A 371 -23.66 5.24 9.35
CA ALA A 371 -23.74 5.78 7.99
C ALA A 371 -22.76 5.08 7.03
N CYS A 372 -21.55 4.74 7.48
CA CYS A 372 -20.61 3.93 6.69
C CYS A 372 -21.18 2.54 6.39
N HIS A 373 -21.81 1.91 7.38
CA HIS A 373 -22.50 0.65 7.19
C HIS A 373 -23.61 0.76 6.14
N VAL A 374 -24.52 1.73 6.25
CA VAL A 374 -25.62 1.94 5.29
C VAL A 374 -25.10 2.22 3.88
N ARG A 375 -24.01 3.00 3.74
CA ARG A 375 -23.32 3.22 2.45
C ARG A 375 -22.87 1.90 1.83
N ASP A 376 -22.26 1.02 2.61
CA ASP A 376 -21.74 -0.26 2.10
C ASP A 376 -22.85 -1.29 1.86
N THR A 377 -23.91 -1.27 2.67
CA THR A 377 -25.16 -2.00 2.41
C THR A 377 -25.69 -1.62 1.03
N CYS A 378 -25.79 -0.33 0.69
CA CYS A 378 -26.22 0.10 -0.64
C CYS A 378 -25.35 -0.50 -1.76
N ARG A 379 -24.02 -0.40 -1.63
CA ARG A 379 -23.05 -0.95 -2.60
C ARG A 379 -23.24 -2.46 -2.81
N ILE A 380 -23.35 -3.22 -1.72
CA ILE A 380 -23.45 -4.68 -1.75
C ILE A 380 -24.79 -5.14 -2.30
N PHE A 381 -25.89 -4.52 -1.86
CA PHE A 381 -27.21 -4.89 -2.33
C PHE A 381 -27.41 -4.56 -3.80
N ARG A 382 -26.85 -3.45 -4.29
CA ARG A 382 -26.83 -3.13 -5.72
C ARG A 382 -26.09 -4.18 -6.54
N GLN A 383 -24.94 -4.66 -6.06
CA GLN A 383 -24.19 -5.73 -6.74
C GLN A 383 -24.99 -7.05 -6.77
N ARG A 384 -25.59 -7.44 -5.65
CA ARG A 384 -26.42 -8.66 -5.55
C ARG A 384 -27.69 -8.57 -6.39
N LEU A 385 -28.37 -7.42 -6.41
CA LEU A 385 -29.49 -7.17 -7.30
C LEU A 385 -29.08 -7.35 -8.77
N ALA A 386 -27.94 -6.79 -9.17
CA ALA A 386 -27.44 -6.96 -10.54
C ALA A 386 -27.19 -8.44 -10.90
N LEU A 387 -26.72 -9.26 -9.95
CA LEU A 387 -26.60 -10.71 -10.15
C LEU A 387 -27.97 -11.35 -10.33
N MET A 388 -28.92 -11.10 -9.42
CA MET A 388 -30.29 -11.66 -9.49
C MET A 388 -31.00 -11.31 -10.80
N LEU A 389 -30.73 -10.15 -11.39
CA LEU A 389 -31.31 -9.72 -12.66
C LEU A 389 -30.62 -10.33 -13.89
N ARG A 390 -29.35 -10.72 -13.80
CA ARG A 390 -28.54 -11.20 -14.93
C ARG A 390 -28.42 -12.73 -14.99
N GLU A 391 -28.41 -13.37 -13.82
CA GLU A 391 -28.14 -14.80 -13.66
C GLU A 391 -29.40 -15.54 -13.18
N ASP A 392 -29.44 -16.85 -13.42
CA ASP A 392 -30.51 -17.72 -12.95
C ASP A 392 -30.15 -18.30 -11.58
N ASP A 393 -30.95 -17.98 -10.55
CA ASP A 393 -30.77 -18.38 -9.13
C ASP A 393 -29.32 -18.23 -8.59
N PRO A 394 -28.68 -17.06 -8.70
CA PRO A 394 -27.29 -16.88 -8.29
C PRO A 394 -27.11 -17.03 -6.77
N THR A 395 -25.91 -17.45 -6.38
CA THR A 395 -25.50 -17.50 -4.96
C THR A 395 -24.55 -16.35 -4.64
N PHE A 396 -24.77 -15.65 -3.52
CA PHE A 396 -23.89 -14.58 -3.04
C PHE A 396 -23.42 -14.84 -1.61
N ALA A 397 -22.15 -14.53 -1.34
CA ALA A 397 -21.53 -14.72 -0.04
C ALA A 397 -22.16 -13.82 1.04
N ASN A 398 -22.18 -14.29 2.28
CA ASN A 398 -22.53 -13.47 3.43
C ASN A 398 -21.49 -12.34 3.58
N TRP A 399 -21.94 -11.19 4.07
CA TRP A 399 -21.06 -10.05 4.30
C TRP A 399 -20.83 -9.87 5.79
N ASP A 400 -19.57 -9.89 6.20
CA ASP A 400 -19.16 -9.57 7.57
C ASP A 400 -19.01 -8.06 7.71
N GLN A 401 -20.06 -7.43 8.24
CA GLN A 401 -20.13 -6.00 8.42
C GLN A 401 -19.14 -5.50 9.48
N ASP A 402 -18.85 -6.29 10.51
CA ASP A 402 -17.97 -5.91 11.62
C ASP A 402 -16.50 -5.97 11.18
N ALA A 403 -16.12 -7.01 10.44
CA ALA A 403 -14.81 -7.09 9.80
C ALA A 403 -14.61 -5.94 8.79
N THR A 404 -15.67 -5.54 8.08
CA THR A 404 -15.62 -4.41 7.14
C THR A 404 -15.47 -3.08 7.87
N ALA A 405 -16.19 -2.88 8.97
CA ALA A 405 -16.09 -1.68 9.81
C ALA A 405 -14.67 -1.48 10.36
N LEU A 406 -14.01 -2.57 10.76
CA LEU A 406 -12.60 -2.56 11.19
C LEU A 406 -11.64 -2.32 10.01
N ALA A 407 -11.84 -3.03 8.89
CA ALA A 407 -10.95 -2.95 7.73
C ALA A 407 -11.02 -1.59 7.02
N GLU A 408 -12.20 -0.97 6.96
CA GLU A 408 -12.44 0.35 6.36
C GLU A 408 -12.39 1.50 7.38
N ASP A 409 -12.09 1.19 8.65
CA ASP A 409 -11.93 2.13 9.76
C ASP A 409 -13.09 3.13 9.90
N TYR A 410 -14.31 2.59 10.08
CA TYR A 410 -15.54 3.39 10.15
C TYR A 410 -15.48 4.48 11.23
N PHE A 411 -14.87 4.17 12.38
CA PHE A 411 -14.82 5.06 13.54
C PHE A 411 -14.14 6.40 13.25
N HIS A 412 -13.10 6.41 12.41
CA HIS A 412 -12.34 7.63 12.11
C HIS A 412 -12.80 8.35 10.84
N ARG A 413 -13.86 7.88 10.17
CA ARG A 413 -14.32 8.48 8.92
C ARG A 413 -14.78 9.92 9.11
N ASN A 414 -14.58 10.74 8.07
CA ASN A 414 -15.07 12.11 8.03
C ASN A 414 -16.59 12.12 7.76
N PRO A 415 -17.45 12.66 8.65
CA PRO A 415 -18.89 12.69 8.49
C PRO A 415 -19.34 13.35 7.18
N ALA A 416 -18.67 14.42 6.75
CA ALA A 416 -19.03 15.14 5.53
C ALA A 416 -18.76 14.28 4.28
N GLU A 417 -17.63 13.58 4.25
CA GLU A 417 -17.31 12.66 3.15
C GLU A 417 -18.26 11.45 3.13
N VAL A 418 -18.56 10.89 4.31
CA VAL A 418 -19.49 9.76 4.44
C VAL A 418 -20.88 10.16 3.98
N ALA A 419 -21.34 11.37 4.30
CA ALA A 419 -22.63 11.89 3.86
C ALA A 419 -22.72 11.98 2.32
N GLU A 420 -21.67 12.46 1.65
CA GLU A 420 -21.63 12.52 0.19
C GLU A 420 -21.54 11.14 -0.45
N GLN A 421 -20.71 10.25 0.09
CA GLN A 421 -20.59 8.87 -0.40
C GLN A 421 -21.89 8.09 -0.23
N LEU A 422 -22.54 8.21 0.93
CA LEU A 422 -23.85 7.60 1.19
C LEU A 422 -24.88 8.11 0.19
N ALA A 423 -24.93 9.42 -0.07
CA ALA A 423 -25.86 9.99 -1.05
C ALA A 423 -25.66 9.40 -2.46
N VAL A 424 -24.40 9.26 -2.89
CA VAL A 424 -24.06 8.68 -4.20
C VAL A 424 -24.46 7.22 -4.29
N GLU A 425 -24.09 6.39 -3.30
CA GLU A 425 -24.42 4.96 -3.31
C GLU A 425 -25.93 4.72 -3.13
N ALA A 426 -26.61 5.53 -2.33
CA ALA A 426 -28.05 5.48 -2.15
C ALA A 426 -28.78 5.80 -3.46
N GLU A 427 -28.38 6.84 -4.20
CA GLU A 427 -28.99 7.16 -5.49
C GLU A 427 -28.72 6.08 -6.53
N ALA A 428 -27.48 5.58 -6.63
CA ALA A 428 -27.14 4.51 -7.57
C ALA A 428 -27.94 3.22 -7.28
N THR A 429 -28.21 2.94 -6.01
CA THR A 429 -28.99 1.77 -5.59
C THR A 429 -30.48 1.98 -5.81
N ALA A 430 -31.01 3.17 -5.52
CA ALA A 430 -32.40 3.52 -5.80
C ALA A 430 -32.69 3.44 -7.30
N ALA A 431 -31.82 3.99 -8.14
CA ALA A 431 -31.94 3.89 -9.60
C ALA A 431 -31.90 2.44 -10.11
N ALA A 432 -31.12 1.57 -9.46
CA ALA A 432 -31.11 0.14 -9.79
C ALA A 432 -32.44 -0.56 -9.46
N PHE A 433 -33.09 -0.19 -8.35
CA PHE A 433 -34.42 -0.70 -8.00
C PHE A 433 -35.52 -0.13 -8.90
N ASP A 434 -35.46 1.14 -9.28
CA ASP A 434 -36.40 1.75 -10.24
C ASP A 434 -36.35 1.06 -11.62
N ALA A 435 -35.20 0.51 -11.99
CA ALA A 435 -34.99 -0.16 -13.27
C ALA A 435 -35.49 -1.62 -13.29
N VAL A 436 -35.97 -2.17 -12.16
CA VAL A 436 -36.51 -3.53 -12.10
C VAL A 436 -37.86 -3.57 -12.82
N ARG A 437 -37.98 -4.42 -13.84
CA ARG A 437 -39.24 -4.60 -14.58
C ARG A 437 -40.20 -5.54 -13.84
N ASP A 438 -41.48 -5.42 -14.15
CA ASP A 438 -42.55 -6.24 -13.55
C ASP A 438 -42.29 -7.75 -13.63
N ASP A 439 -41.70 -8.23 -14.74
CA ASP A 439 -41.36 -9.64 -14.97
C ASP A 439 -40.17 -10.14 -14.15
N GLN A 440 -39.43 -9.25 -13.46
CA GLN A 440 -38.18 -9.58 -12.79
C GLN A 440 -38.30 -9.70 -11.26
N TRP A 441 -39.41 -9.26 -10.66
CA TRP A 441 -39.56 -9.23 -9.20
C TRP A 441 -39.50 -10.59 -8.51
N GLU A 442 -39.90 -11.65 -9.22
CA GLU A 442 -39.91 -13.02 -8.69
C GLU A 442 -38.63 -13.82 -9.01
N ARG A 443 -37.61 -13.17 -9.59
CA ARG A 443 -36.32 -13.83 -9.86
C ARG A 443 -35.63 -14.21 -8.54
N PRO A 444 -35.13 -15.45 -8.40
CA PRO A 444 -34.55 -15.94 -7.16
C PRO A 444 -33.07 -15.55 -7.01
N GLY A 445 -32.57 -15.63 -5.79
CA GLY A 445 -31.16 -15.54 -5.44
C GLY A 445 -30.93 -16.06 -4.01
N ARG A 446 -29.77 -16.65 -3.78
CA ARG A 446 -29.45 -17.36 -2.52
C ARG A 446 -28.27 -16.72 -1.82
N ARG A 447 -28.41 -16.52 -0.52
CA ARG A 447 -27.26 -16.28 0.34
C ARG A 447 -26.58 -17.63 0.64
N ASP A 448 -25.27 -17.65 0.73
CA ASP A 448 -24.46 -18.85 1.03
C ASP A 448 -24.88 -19.61 2.30
N ASN A 449 -25.52 -18.94 3.26
CA ASN A 449 -26.12 -19.56 4.45
C ASN A 449 -27.45 -20.29 4.19
N GLY A 450 -27.91 -20.36 2.94
CA GLY A 450 -29.10 -21.06 2.50
C GLY A 450 -30.38 -20.21 2.46
N SER A 451 -30.34 -18.93 2.88
CA SER A 451 -31.50 -18.03 2.78
C SER A 451 -31.86 -17.80 1.30
N LEU A 452 -33.12 -18.06 0.94
CA LEU A 452 -33.66 -17.80 -0.40
C LEU A 452 -34.39 -16.46 -0.42
N PHE A 453 -34.10 -15.65 -1.43
CA PHE A 453 -34.80 -14.41 -1.72
C PHE A 453 -35.34 -14.41 -3.15
N THR A 454 -36.51 -13.83 -3.38
CA THR A 454 -36.85 -13.20 -4.67
C THR A 454 -36.41 -11.75 -4.67
N VAL A 455 -36.25 -11.11 -5.83
CA VAL A 455 -35.93 -9.66 -5.94
C VAL A 455 -36.90 -8.82 -5.09
N ARG A 456 -38.19 -9.20 -5.06
CA ARG A 456 -39.22 -8.58 -4.21
C ARG A 456 -38.88 -8.68 -2.73
N SER A 457 -38.65 -9.89 -2.22
CA SER A 457 -38.31 -10.08 -0.80
C SER A 457 -36.96 -9.46 -0.42
N PHE A 458 -36.02 -9.44 -1.36
CA PHE A 458 -34.68 -8.85 -1.22
C PHE A 458 -34.76 -7.32 -1.06
N ALA A 459 -35.61 -6.66 -1.86
CA ALA A 459 -35.87 -5.22 -1.74
C ALA A 459 -36.46 -4.84 -0.38
N VAL A 460 -37.43 -5.63 0.12
CA VAL A 460 -38.04 -5.41 1.44
C VAL A 460 -37.02 -5.59 2.57
N TYR A 461 -36.18 -6.63 2.47
CA TYR A 461 -35.11 -6.90 3.44
C TYR A 461 -34.08 -5.75 3.47
N PHE A 462 -33.61 -5.31 2.30
CA PHE A 462 -32.72 -4.17 2.16
C PHE A 462 -33.31 -2.89 2.79
N LEU A 463 -34.58 -2.61 2.49
CA LEU A 463 -35.23 -1.41 3.00
C LEU A 463 -35.35 -1.42 4.53
N HIS A 464 -35.61 -2.58 5.13
CA HIS A 464 -35.58 -2.73 6.59
C HIS A 464 -34.21 -2.31 7.14
N ASP A 465 -33.12 -2.83 6.57
CA ASP A 465 -31.74 -2.55 7.03
C ASP A 465 -31.43 -1.04 7.06
N VAL A 466 -31.74 -0.35 5.97
CA VAL A 466 -31.55 1.11 5.84
C VAL A 466 -32.35 1.87 6.90
N LEU A 467 -33.62 1.51 7.10
CA LEU A 467 -34.51 2.20 8.05
C LEU A 467 -34.23 1.82 9.50
N HIS A 468 -33.70 0.62 9.75
CA HIS A 468 -33.29 0.17 11.07
C HIS A 468 -32.14 1.04 11.59
N HIS A 469 -31.13 1.28 10.77
CA HIS A 469 -30.00 2.12 11.17
C HIS A 469 -30.33 3.61 11.19
N GLU A 470 -31.29 4.07 10.40
CA GLU A 470 -31.88 5.41 10.60
C GLU A 470 -32.46 5.53 12.00
N HIS A 471 -33.20 4.51 12.45
CA HIS A 471 -33.76 4.46 13.80
C HIS A 471 -32.70 4.39 14.90
N ASP A 472 -31.63 3.59 14.72
CA ASP A 472 -30.51 3.50 15.68
C ASP A 472 -29.88 4.85 15.99
N VAL A 473 -29.75 5.72 14.98
CA VAL A 473 -29.15 7.05 15.14
C VAL A 473 -30.14 8.13 15.58
N THR A 474 -31.41 7.78 15.79
CA THR A 474 -32.44 8.70 16.33
C THR A 474 -32.75 8.49 17.81
N ARG A 475 -32.30 7.38 18.38
CA ARG A 475 -32.54 7.02 19.79
C ARG A 475 -31.67 7.76 20.79
#